data_AF-A0A7S7M8Q9-F1
#
_entry.id   AF-A0A7S7M8Q9-F1
#
_cell.length_a   1.000
_cell.length_b   1.000
_cell.length_c   1.000
_cell.angle_alpha   90.00
_cell.angle_beta   90.00
_cell.angle_gamma   90.00
#
_symmetry.space_group_name_H-M   'P 1'
#
loop_
_entity.id
_entity.type
_entity.pdbx_description
1 polymer ?
#
loop_
_entity_poly.entity_id
_entity_poly.type
_entity_poly.pdbx_seq_one_letter_code
_entity_poly.pdbx_strand_id
1 'polypeptide(L)'
;MDFSTAIVAGGICGLVGCVTPAVVFERALRPGTRVSMSAGIASIMVSFLVLSGVLLVVYLVTDTGLLEFGCAMVASFLLFWAVEALRAWRAANGRAQG
;
A
#
# COMPACT_ATOMS: atom_id res chain seq x y z
N MET A 1 -4.19 -16.68 -16.70
CA MET A 1 -5.13 -16.21 -15.66
C MET A 1 -6.32 -15.55 -16.35
N ASP A 2 -7.55 -15.76 -15.89
CA ASP A 2 -8.69 -15.01 -16.43
C ASP A 2 -8.71 -13.55 -15.90
N PHE A 3 -9.45 -12.67 -16.59
CA PHE A 3 -9.45 -11.23 -16.31
C PHE A 3 -9.87 -10.89 -14.87
N SER A 4 -10.94 -11.53 -14.38
CA SER A 4 -11.46 -11.29 -13.03
C SER A 4 -10.50 -11.76 -11.95
N THR A 5 -9.87 -12.93 -12.13
CA THR A 5 -8.87 -13.46 -11.21
C THR A 5 -7.64 -12.58 -11.17
N ALA A 6 -7.20 -12.03 -12.32
CA ALA A 6 -6.09 -11.10 -12.40
C ALA A 6 -6.33 -9.84 -11.55
N ILE A 7 -7.51 -9.23 -11.69
CA ILE A 7 -7.88 -8.03 -10.93
C ILE A 7 -7.96 -8.33 -9.43
N VAL A 8 -8.64 -9.40 -9.04
CA VAL A 8 -8.83 -9.74 -7.63
C VAL A 8 -7.49 -10.08 -6.97
N ALA A 9 -6.67 -10.91 -7.61
CA ALA A 9 -5.36 -11.28 -7.09
C ALA A 9 -4.44 -10.05 -6.99
N GLY A 10 -4.41 -9.22 -8.04
CA GLY A 10 -3.65 -7.97 -8.06
C GLY A 10 -4.05 -7.06 -6.91
N GLY A 11 -5.35 -6.80 -6.76
CA GLY A 11 -5.87 -5.94 -5.69
C GLY A 11 -5.52 -6.46 -4.29
N ILE A 12 -5.65 -7.76 -4.04
CA ILE A 12 -5.26 -8.38 -2.76
C ILE A 12 -3.76 -8.18 -2.52
N CYS A 13 -2.90 -8.47 -3.50
CA CYS A 13 -1.46 -8.25 -3.39
C CYS A 13 -1.12 -6.79 -3.10
N GLY A 14 -1.83 -5.84 -3.73
CA GLY A 14 -1.66 -4.41 -3.49
C GLY A 14 -1.96 -4.04 -2.04
N LEU A 15 -3.05 -4.57 -1.48
CA LEU A 15 -3.43 -4.37 -0.07
C LEU A 15 -2.43 -5.01 0.90
N VAL A 16 -1.89 -6.19 0.58
CA VAL A 16 -0.81 -6.81 1.38
C VAL A 16 0.43 -5.91 1.41
N GLY A 17 0.75 -5.25 0.30
CA GLY A 17 1.82 -4.24 0.24
C GLY A 17 1.60 -3.05 1.18
N CYS A 18 0.38 -2.79 1.63
CA CYS A 18 0.10 -1.68 2.56
C CYS A 18 0.45 -2.01 4.02
N VAL A 19 0.61 -3.29 4.40
CA VAL A 19 0.70 -3.72 5.81
C VAL A 19 1.86 -3.04 6.55
N THR A 20 3.08 -3.15 6.03
CA THR A 20 4.28 -2.59 6.68
C THR A 20 4.17 -1.08 6.90
N PRO A 21 3.86 -0.26 5.87
CA PRO A 21 3.71 1.18 6.05
C PRO A 21 2.47 1.55 6.88
N ALA A 22 1.38 0.78 6.84
CA ALA A 22 0.21 1.02 7.69
C ALA A 22 0.56 0.90 9.18
N VAL A 23 1.37 -0.09 9.58
CA VAL A 23 1.83 -0.23 10.97
C VAL A 23 2.65 0.99 11.42
N VAL A 24 3.54 1.48 10.54
CA VAL A 24 4.36 2.67 10.84
C VAL A 24 3.48 3.92 10.93
N PHE A 25 2.49 4.04 10.05
CA PHE A 25 1.55 5.16 10.01
C PHE A 25 0.64 5.20 11.24
N GLU A 26 0.07 4.06 11.64
CA GLU A 26 -0.74 3.98 12.87
C GLU A 26 0.08 4.35 14.11
N ARG A 27 1.35 3.93 14.18
CA ARG A 27 2.26 4.35 15.25
C ARG A 27 2.49 5.87 15.21
N ALA A 28 2.65 6.47 14.04
CA ALA A 28 2.85 7.90 13.90
C ALA A 28 1.61 8.73 14.31
N LEU A 29 0.40 8.18 14.16
CA LEU A 29 -0.84 8.83 14.58
C LEU A 29 -1.12 8.74 16.09
N ARG A 30 -0.45 7.84 16.82
CA ARG A 30 -0.65 7.68 18.27
C ARG A 30 -0.06 8.86 19.05
N PRO A 31 -0.82 9.48 19.97
CA PRO A 31 -0.31 10.56 20.82
C PRO A 31 0.98 10.15 21.55
N GLY A 32 1.97 11.04 21.57
CA GLY A 32 3.24 10.83 22.27
C GLY A 32 4.24 9.90 21.56
N THR A 33 3.89 9.30 20.42
CA THR A 33 4.81 8.45 19.66
C THR A 33 5.58 9.28 18.64
N ARG A 34 6.92 9.17 18.63
CA ARG A 34 7.76 9.73 17.56
C ARG A 34 8.23 8.61 16.66
N VAL A 35 7.84 8.66 15.40
CA VAL A 35 8.32 7.75 14.36
C VAL A 35 9.39 8.46 13.55
N SER A 36 10.52 7.80 13.31
CA SER A 36 11.57 8.35 12.46
C SER A 36 11.14 8.41 10.99
N MET A 37 11.49 9.48 10.29
CA MET A 37 11.31 9.59 8.85
C MET A 37 12.01 8.44 8.09
N SER A 38 13.17 7.99 8.58
CA SER A 38 13.89 6.85 7.99
C SER A 38 13.10 5.54 8.10
N ALA A 39 12.35 5.34 9.18
CA ALA A 39 11.48 4.17 9.34
C ALA A 39 10.29 4.22 8.37
N GLY A 40 9.72 5.41 8.14
CA GLY A 40 8.72 5.66 7.11
C GLY A 40 9.23 5.29 5.72
N ILE A 41 10.37 5.83 5.31
CA ILE A 41 10.99 5.54 4.02
C ILE A 41 11.30 4.04 3.88
N ALA A 42 11.89 3.42 4.90
CA ALA A 42 12.18 1.99 4.90
C ALA A 42 10.92 1.14 4.70
N SER A 43 9.80 1.51 5.35
CA SER A 43 8.53 0.78 5.20
C SER A 43 7.97 0.85 3.77
N ILE A 44 8.12 1.99 3.10
CA ILE A 44 7.72 2.15 1.69
C ILE A 44 8.64 1.35 0.77
N MET A 45 9.96 1.35 1.02
CA MET A 45 10.91 0.54 0.26
C MET A 45 10.63 -0.96 0.40
N VAL A 46 10.33 -1.44 1.61
CA VAL A 46 9.92 -2.83 1.82
C VAL A 46 8.68 -3.17 1.01
N SER A 47 7.68 -2.29 1.01
CA SER A 47 6.44 -2.48 0.23
C SER A 47 6.72 -2.53 -1.26
N PHE A 48 7.54 -1.62 -1.77
CA PHE A 48 7.98 -1.60 -3.16
C PHE A 48 8.66 -2.91 -3.54
N LEU A 49 9.64 -3.37 -2.76
CA LEU A 49 10.36 -4.61 -3.02
C LEU A 49 9.43 -5.83 -3.03
N VAL A 50 8.49 -5.91 -2.08
CA VAL A 50 7.50 -6.99 -2.01
C VAL A 50 6.61 -6.99 -3.25
N LEU A 51 6.04 -5.84 -3.63
CA LEU A 51 5.14 -5.74 -4.78
C LEU A 51 5.88 -5.99 -6.11
N SER A 52 7.13 -5.52 -6.24
CA SER A 52 7.99 -5.84 -7.37
C SER A 52 8.34 -7.34 -7.43
N GLY A 53 8.62 -7.96 -6.29
CA GLY A 53 8.85 -9.40 -6.20
C GLY A 53 7.61 -10.21 -6.61
N VAL A 54 6.42 -9.80 -6.18
CA VAL A 54 5.16 -10.41 -6.59
C VAL A 54 4.95 -10.28 -8.10
N LEU A 55 5.15 -9.09 -8.68
CA LEU A 55 5.07 -8.90 -10.13
C LEU A 55 6.05 -9.80 -10.89
N LEU A 56 7.29 -9.90 -10.41
CA LEU A 56 8.30 -10.78 -11.00
C LEU A 56 7.86 -12.24 -10.95
N VAL A 57 7.34 -12.72 -9.81
CA VAL A 57 6.83 -14.09 -9.69
C VAL A 57 5.68 -14.34 -10.65
N VAL A 58 4.72 -13.42 -10.75
CA VAL A 58 3.58 -13.58 -11.68
C VAL A 58 4.09 -13.62 -13.12
N TYR A 59 5.00 -12.73 -13.49
CA TYR A 59 5.63 -12.71 -14.82
C TYR A 59 6.34 -14.04 -15.14
N LEU A 60 7.08 -14.61 -14.18
CA LEU A 60 7.78 -15.88 -14.39
C LEU A 60 6.85 -17.10 -14.50
N VAL A 61 5.62 -17.01 -13.98
CA VAL A 61 4.64 -18.11 -13.99
C VAL A 61 3.66 -17.99 -15.14
N THR A 62 3.30 -16.76 -15.55
CA THR A 62 2.30 -16.52 -16.61
C THR A 62 2.42 -15.12 -17.22
N ASP A 63 2.45 -15.07 -18.55
CA ASP A 63 2.34 -13.80 -19.31
C ASP A 63 0.89 -13.34 -19.48
N THR A 64 -0.09 -14.20 -19.24
CA THR A 64 -1.52 -13.88 -19.41
C THR A 64 -2.08 -13.14 -18.20
N GLY A 65 -2.70 -11.97 -18.42
CA GLY A 65 -3.38 -11.18 -17.38
C GLY A 65 -2.44 -10.34 -16.51
N LEU A 66 -1.16 -10.20 -16.88
CA LEU A 66 -0.15 -9.52 -16.09
C LEU A 66 -0.43 -8.01 -15.96
N LEU A 67 -0.90 -7.37 -17.03
CA LEU A 67 -1.18 -5.94 -17.04
C LEU A 67 -2.35 -5.61 -16.11
N GLU A 68 -3.43 -6.39 -16.20
CA GLU A 68 -4.62 -6.27 -15.37
C GLU A 68 -4.28 -6.50 -13.90
N PHE A 69 -3.49 -7.53 -13.62
CA PHE A 69 -2.97 -7.81 -12.28
C PHE A 69 -2.16 -6.63 -11.74
N GLY A 70 -1.18 -6.15 -12.50
CA GLY A 70 -0.29 -5.06 -12.08
C GLY A 70 -1.04 -3.74 -11.87
N CYS A 71 -1.96 -3.40 -12.78
CA CYS A 71 -2.81 -2.22 -12.65
C CYS A 71 -3.70 -2.30 -11.41
N ALA A 72 -4.36 -3.43 -11.17
CA ALA A 72 -5.19 -3.61 -10.00
C ALA A 72 -4.36 -3.52 -8.70
N MET A 73 -3.18 -4.13 -8.68
CA MET A 73 -2.26 -4.08 -7.55
C MET A 73 -1.83 -2.65 -7.21
N VAL A 74 -1.39 -1.88 -8.21
CA VAL A 74 -0.98 -0.49 -8.03
C VAL A 74 -2.17 0.37 -7.62
N ALA A 75 -3.32 0.21 -8.27
CA ALA A 75 -4.53 0.98 -7.96
C ALA A 75 -4.99 0.74 -6.52
N SER A 76 -5.06 -0.51 -6.06
CA SER A 76 -5.45 -0.83 -4.68
C SER A 76 -4.48 -0.26 -3.65
N PHE A 77 -3.17 -0.37 -3.90
CA PHE A 77 -2.16 0.23 -3.03
C PHE A 77 -2.34 1.75 -2.90
N LEU A 78 -2.49 2.45 -4.03
CA LEU A 78 -2.66 3.91 -4.05
C LEU A 78 -3.98 4.35 -3.41
N LEU A 79 -5.08 3.63 -3.66
CA LEU A 79 -6.39 3.93 -3.08
C LEU A 79 -6.36 3.83 -1.55
N PHE A 80 -5.73 2.80 -1.00
CA PHE A 80 -5.54 2.68 0.44
C PHE A 80 -4.80 3.90 1.01
N TRP A 81 -3.68 4.27 0.39
CA TRP A 81 -2.87 5.42 0.85
C TRP A 81 -3.57 6.76 0.67
N ALA A 82 -4.39 6.93 -0.36
CA ALA A 82 -5.22 8.12 -0.54
C ALA A 82 -6.23 8.28 0.61
N VAL A 83 -6.88 7.20 1.03
CA VAL A 83 -7.80 7.20 2.18
C VAL A 83 -7.05 7.54 3.47
N GLU A 84 -5.88 6.96 3.68
CA GLU A 84 -5.06 7.21 4.88
C GLU A 84 -4.53 8.65 4.94
N ALA A 85 -4.12 9.22 3.80
CA ALA A 85 -3.72 10.61 3.71
C ALA A 85 -4.88 11.56 4.06
N LEU A 86 -6.09 11.28 3.56
CA LEU A 86 -7.30 12.03 3.94
C LEU A 86 -7.59 11.91 5.44
N ARG A 87 -7.43 10.71 6.02
CA ARG A 87 -7.62 10.46 7.45
C ARG A 87 -6.64 11.27 8.30
N ALA A 88 -5.35 11.27 7.96
CA ALA A 88 -4.34 12.07 8.65
C ALA A 88 -4.57 13.56 8.50
N TRP A 89 -4.97 14.02 7.31
CA TRP A 89 -5.28 15.44 7.08
C TRP A 89 -6.43 15.91 7.97
N ARG A 90 -7.52 15.14 8.04
CA ARG A 90 -8.65 15.43 8.95
C ARG A 90 -8.21 15.43 10.42
N ALA A 91 -7.35 14.49 10.84
CA ALA A 91 -6.86 14.43 12.21
C ALA A 91 -5.93 15.62 12.58
N ALA A 92 -5.15 16.13 11.63
CA ALA A 92 -4.31 17.30 11.83
C ALA A 92 -5.14 18.59 11.91
N ASN A 93 -6.12 18.75 11.03
CA ASN A 93 -6.93 19.98 10.94
C ASN A 93 -8.11 20.02 11.91
N GLY A 94 -8.67 18.86 12.30
CA GLY A 94 -9.75 18.79 13.30
C GLY A 94 -9.30 19.16 14.72
N ARG A 95 -8.00 19.07 15.01
CA ARG A 95 -7.41 19.51 16.28
C ARG A 95 -7.22 21.02 16.39
N ALA A 96 -7.42 21.79 15.32
CA ALA A 96 -7.27 23.24 15.33
C ALA A 96 -8.55 23.99 15.78
N GLN A 97 -9.64 23.28 16.09
CA GLN A 97 -10.95 23.86 16.41
C GLN A 97 -11.50 23.49 17.81
N GLY A 98 -10.68 22.92 18.70
CA GLY A 98 -11.06 22.63 20.09
C GLY A 98 -9.97 23.09 21.05
#